data_AF-A0A5K0VZ19-F1
#
_entry.id   AF-A0A5K0VZ19-F1
#
_cell.length_a   1.000
_cell.length_b   1.000
_cell.length_c   1.000
_cell.angle_alpha   90.00
_cell.angle_beta   90.00
_cell.angle_gamma   90.00
#
_symmetry.space_group_name_H-M   'P 1'
#
loop_
_entity.id
_entity.type
_entity.pdbx_description
1 polymer ?
#
loop_
_entity_poly.entity_id
_entity_poly.type
_entity_poly.pdbx_seq_one_letter_code
_entity_poly.pdbx_strand_id
1 'polypeptide(L)'
;YNPFGPQLRTASFEGILEKYNKRLQQLLPNGSSESSEVNVEADSQKVHGHGMGDVVDNKSHSNILDGFSDSCAPAVEVGISVDCLPDIGNLEQSRASVASLEAGLRFTKCISSIMPTLVQMLASPSASDVENAILFLMRCRQFQIEGAEASLRKMLPL
;
A
#
# COMPACT_ATOMS: atom_id res chain seq x y z
N TYR A 1 -8.72 -8.64 -4.25
CA TYR A 1 -7.43 -8.95 -3.60
C TYR A 1 -6.92 -7.67 -2.92
N ASN A 2 -6.36 -7.76 -1.71
CA ASN A 2 -5.84 -6.61 -0.94
C ASN A 2 -4.33 -6.80 -0.71
N PRO A 3 -3.46 -5.89 -1.18
CA PRO A 3 -2.00 -6.03 -1.05
C PRO A 3 -1.42 -5.49 0.27
N PHE A 4 -2.21 -4.80 1.11
CA PHE A 4 -1.68 -4.07 2.27
C PHE A 4 -1.74 -4.84 3.60
N GLY A 5 -2.09 -6.13 3.54
CA GLY A 5 -2.12 -7.02 4.70
C GLY A 5 -3.52 -7.21 5.32
N PRO A 6 -3.60 -7.98 6.41
CA PRO A 6 -4.88 -8.45 6.98
C PRO A 6 -5.63 -7.38 7.77
N GLN A 7 -4.95 -6.30 8.20
CA GLN A 7 -5.56 -5.21 8.96
C GLN A 7 -5.26 -3.89 8.26
N LEU A 8 -6.29 -3.07 8.11
CA LEU A 8 -6.25 -1.83 7.36
C LEU A 8 -6.59 -0.62 8.23
N ARG A 9 -6.20 -0.64 9.52
CA ARG A 9 -6.49 0.45 10.46
C ARG A 9 -5.65 1.69 10.12
N THR A 10 -6.32 2.83 9.96
CA THR A 10 -5.70 4.15 9.71
C THR A 10 -4.56 4.44 10.70
N ALA A 11 -4.83 4.28 11.99
CA ALA A 11 -3.85 4.51 13.06
C ALA A 11 -2.61 3.60 12.98
N SER A 12 -2.78 2.36 12.49
CA SER A 12 -1.64 1.43 12.31
C SER A 12 -0.72 1.92 11.20
N PHE A 13 -1.27 2.37 10.06
CA PHE A 13 -0.47 2.95 8.98
C PHE A 13 0.23 4.23 9.43
N GLU A 14 -0.48 5.15 10.08
CA GLU A 14 0.08 6.43 10.54
C GLU A 14 1.23 6.22 11.54
N GLY A 15 1.05 5.34 12.52
CA GLY A 15 2.11 5.05 13.50
C GLY A 15 3.34 4.37 12.91
N ILE A 16 3.19 3.54 11.88
CA ILE A 16 4.34 2.94 11.18
C ILE A 16 5.02 3.98 10.29
N LEU A 17 4.24 4.81 9.58
CA LEU A 17 4.74 5.86 8.71
C LEU A 17 5.56 6.90 9.47
N GLU A 18 5.14 7.27 10.69
CA GLU A 18 5.91 8.15 11.58
C GLU A 18 7.31 7.55 11.90
N LYS A 19 7.38 6.25 12.20
CA LYS A 19 8.66 5.56 12.47
C LYS A 19 9.59 5.58 11.26
N TYR A 20 9.07 5.27 10.07
CA TYR A 20 9.86 5.26 8.84
C TYR A 20 10.31 6.66 8.43
N ASN A 21 9.47 7.68 8.57
CA ASN A 21 9.86 9.06 8.29
C ASN A 21 10.95 9.56 9.25
N LYS A 22 10.85 9.23 10.55
CA LYS A 22 11.90 9.55 11.52
C LYS A 22 13.22 8.86 11.17
N ARG A 23 13.18 7.61 10.72
CA ARG A 23 14.37 6.88 10.24
C ARG A 23 14.97 7.54 9.00
N LEU A 24 14.15 7.92 8.03
CA LEU A 24 14.63 8.63 6.84
C LEU A 24 15.33 9.95 7.22
N GLN A 25 14.78 10.72 8.15
CA GLN A 25 15.41 11.95 8.63
C GLN A 25 16.78 11.72 9.29
N GLN A 26 17.00 10.56 9.92
CA GLN A 26 18.31 10.21 10.50
C GLN A 26 19.33 9.74 9.44
N LEU A 27 18.85 9.13 8.35
CA LEU A 27 19.69 8.63 7.26
C LEU A 27 20.01 9.71 6.21
N LEU A 28 19.17 10.73 6.08
CA LEU A 28 19.50 11.93 5.32
C LEU A 28 20.64 12.64 6.07
N PRO A 29 21.84 12.76 5.47
CA PRO A 29 22.92 13.53 6.08
C PRO A 29 22.39 14.92 6.34
N ASN A 30 22.50 15.42 7.58
CA ASN A 30 22.24 16.81 7.92
C ASN A 30 22.86 17.69 6.83
N GLY A 31 22.02 18.40 6.08
CA GLY A 31 22.46 19.27 4.99
C GLY A 31 23.50 20.23 5.53
N SER A 32 24.75 20.02 5.13
CA SER A 32 25.79 21.04 5.20
C SER A 32 25.24 22.25 4.45
N SER A 33 24.95 23.32 5.19
CA SER A 33 24.89 24.66 4.63
C SER A 33 26.24 24.95 4.02
N GLU A 34 26.39 24.74 2.71
CA GLU A 34 27.37 25.46 1.91
C GLU A 34 26.68 25.89 0.61
N SER A 35 26.27 27.15 0.64
CA SER A 35 26.08 27.97 -0.54
C SER A 35 27.40 27.97 -1.32
N SER A 36 27.41 27.41 -2.53
CA SER A 36 28.37 27.79 -3.56
C SER A 36 27.77 27.45 -4.92
N GLU A 37 27.15 28.49 -5.47
CA GLU A 37 26.90 28.63 -6.90
C GLU A 37 28.22 28.42 -7.66
N VAL A 38 28.28 27.44 -8.56
CA VAL A 38 29.12 27.59 -9.75
C VAL A 38 28.38 27.03 -10.95
N ASN A 39 27.90 27.98 -11.75
CA ASN A 39 27.43 27.84 -13.11
C ASN A 39 28.62 27.53 -14.04
N VAL A 40 28.56 26.48 -14.85
CA VAL A 40 29.27 26.46 -16.14
C VAL A 40 28.54 25.57 -17.15
N GLU A 41 28.25 26.19 -18.28
CA GLU A 41 27.51 25.69 -19.43
C GLU A 41 28.32 24.72 -20.32
N ALA A 42 27.55 23.91 -21.06
CA ALA A 42 27.75 23.37 -22.42
C ALA A 42 29.16 23.27 -23.05
N ASP A 43 29.50 22.12 -23.65
CA ASP A 43 29.52 21.99 -25.13
C ASP A 43 29.86 20.56 -25.65
N SER A 44 29.04 20.14 -26.61
CA SER A 44 29.14 19.22 -27.77
C SER A 44 30.17 18.07 -27.94
N GLN A 45 29.57 16.96 -28.46
CA GLN A 45 29.94 16.20 -29.68
C GLN A 45 30.68 14.84 -29.59
N LYS A 46 29.99 13.78 -30.08
CA LYS A 46 30.30 13.01 -31.33
C LYS A 46 30.24 11.46 -31.24
N VAL A 47 29.13 10.92 -31.77
CA VAL A 47 28.90 9.73 -32.65
C VAL A 47 29.95 8.60 -32.81
N HIS A 48 29.52 7.36 -32.53
CA HIS A 48 29.66 6.10 -33.34
C HIS A 48 28.90 4.96 -32.62
N GLY A 49 28.19 3.98 -33.17
CA GLY A 49 28.01 3.39 -34.50
C GLY A 49 27.93 1.85 -34.35
N HIS A 50 26.90 1.20 -34.92
CA HIS A 50 26.63 -0.27 -35.04
C HIS A 50 26.20 -1.06 -33.78
N GLY A 51 25.34 -2.10 -33.83
CA GLY A 51 24.72 -2.84 -34.93
C GLY A 51 23.80 -3.98 -34.41
N MET A 52 22.70 -4.20 -35.13
CA MET A 52 21.81 -5.37 -35.35
C MET A 52 21.67 -6.57 -34.37
N GLY A 53 20.42 -7.03 -34.22
CA GLY A 53 19.99 -8.42 -33.94
C GLY A 53 19.43 -8.64 -32.52
N ASP A 54 18.42 -9.45 -32.24
CA ASP A 54 17.45 -10.27 -32.96
C ASP A 54 16.35 -10.62 -31.93
N VAL A 55 15.17 -10.97 -32.43
CA VAL A 55 13.96 -11.41 -31.74
C VAL A 55 14.18 -12.71 -30.97
N VAL A 56 13.72 -12.81 -29.71
CA VAL A 56 13.24 -14.09 -29.14
C VAL A 56 12.06 -13.84 -28.18
N ASP A 57 10.93 -14.42 -28.58
CA ASP A 57 9.69 -14.66 -27.84
C ASP A 57 9.93 -15.68 -26.70
N ASN A 58 9.28 -15.50 -25.54
CA ASN A 58 9.16 -16.61 -24.59
C ASN A 58 7.86 -16.55 -23.79
N LYS A 59 6.82 -17.13 -24.39
CA LYS A 59 5.59 -17.57 -23.74
C LYS A 59 5.87 -18.86 -22.96
N SER A 60 5.50 -18.93 -21.69
CA SER A 60 5.40 -20.20 -20.96
C SER A 60 4.18 -20.21 -20.04
N HIS A 61 3.27 -21.11 -20.37
CA HIS A 61 2.08 -21.52 -19.63
C HIS A 61 2.45 -22.42 -18.43
N SER A 62 1.69 -22.36 -17.32
CA SER A 62 1.17 -23.55 -16.62
C SER A 62 0.27 -23.20 -15.42
N ASN A 63 -1.05 -23.31 -15.63
CA ASN A 63 -2.07 -24.04 -14.85
C ASN A 63 -1.93 -24.34 -13.34
N ILE A 64 -3.01 -23.94 -12.63
CA ILE A 64 -3.85 -24.67 -11.64
C ILE A 64 -3.24 -25.02 -10.27
N LEU A 65 -3.82 -24.46 -9.19
CA LEU A 65 -4.60 -25.23 -8.20
C LEU A 65 -5.36 -24.33 -7.22
N ASP A 66 -6.66 -24.61 -7.17
CA ASP A 66 -7.68 -24.18 -6.20
C ASP A 66 -7.34 -24.74 -4.81
N GLY A 67 -7.69 -24.01 -3.75
CA GLY A 67 -7.32 -24.38 -2.39
C GLY A 67 -7.71 -23.33 -1.35
N PHE A 68 -9.00 -23.23 -1.07
CA PHE A 68 -9.50 -22.63 0.17
C PHE A 68 -8.91 -23.39 1.37
N SER A 69 -8.01 -22.75 2.11
CA SER A 69 -7.55 -23.26 3.41
C SER A 69 -7.84 -22.19 4.46
N ASP A 70 -8.87 -22.47 5.25
CA ASP A 70 -9.23 -21.79 6.48
C ASP A 70 -8.23 -22.21 7.57
N SER A 71 -7.34 -21.29 7.95
CA SER A 71 -6.54 -21.46 9.16
C SER A 71 -6.17 -20.10 9.74
N CYS A 72 -6.84 -19.77 10.84
CA CYS A 72 -6.36 -18.84 11.85
C CYS A 72 -4.95 -19.25 12.29
N ALA A 73 -3.93 -18.60 11.74
CA ALA A 73 -2.58 -18.59 12.30
C ALA A 73 -2.37 -17.29 13.10
N PRO A 74 -1.67 -17.34 14.25
CA PRO A 74 -1.38 -16.15 15.03
C PRO A 74 -0.47 -15.23 14.21
N ALA A 75 -0.68 -13.92 14.35
CA ALA A 75 0.15 -12.91 13.72
C ALA A 75 1.62 -13.15 14.08
N VAL A 76 2.39 -13.66 13.11
CA VAL A 76 3.83 -13.59 13.17
C VAL A 76 4.14 -12.11 12.96
N GLU A 77 4.47 -11.39 14.05
CA GLU A 77 5.18 -10.13 13.91
C GLU A 77 6.46 -10.47 13.14
N VAL A 78 6.46 -10.16 11.85
CA VAL A 78 7.67 -10.14 11.04
C VAL A 78 8.47 -8.94 11.55
N GLY A 79 9.17 -9.15 12.66
CA GLY A 79 10.26 -8.29 13.10
C GLY A 79 11.35 -8.40 12.04
N ILE A 80 11.32 -7.51 11.04
CA ILE A 80 12.41 -7.35 10.11
C ILE A 80 13.58 -6.77 10.93
N SER A 81 14.51 -7.63 11.37
CA SER A 81 15.81 -7.18 11.85
C SER A 81 16.55 -6.51 10.69
N VAL A 82 16.75 -5.21 10.83
CA VAL A 82 17.18 -4.27 9.77
C VAL A 82 18.68 -4.01 9.74
N ASP A 83 19.47 -4.85 10.41
CA ASP A 83 20.91 -4.62 10.60
C ASP A 83 21.76 -5.68 9.90
N CYS A 84 21.86 -5.64 8.55
CA CYS A 84 23.07 -6.09 7.81
C CYS A 84 22.91 -5.92 6.28
N LEU A 85 23.09 -4.72 5.71
CA LEU A 85 23.41 -4.53 4.27
C LEU A 85 23.83 -3.05 4.04
N PRO A 86 24.60 -2.72 2.97
CA PRO A 86 25.14 -1.37 2.77
C PRO A 86 24.04 -0.33 2.54
N ASP A 87 24.27 0.85 3.09
CA ASP A 87 23.30 1.89 3.49
C ASP A 87 22.39 2.43 2.36
N ILE A 88 22.85 2.39 1.10
CA ILE A 88 22.05 2.81 -0.07
C ILE A 88 20.82 1.92 -0.29
N GLY A 89 20.90 0.63 0.05
CA GLY A 89 19.76 -0.28 0.01
C GLY A 89 18.71 0.05 1.08
N ASN A 90 19.14 0.59 2.22
CA ASN A 90 18.26 0.95 3.33
C ASN A 90 17.39 2.17 3.00
N LEU A 91 17.98 3.18 2.35
CA LEU A 91 17.29 4.43 2.06
C LEU A 91 16.19 4.25 0.99
N GLU A 92 16.51 3.59 -0.13
CA GLU A 92 15.53 3.32 -1.18
C GLU A 92 14.45 2.32 -0.73
N GLN A 93 14.81 1.29 0.06
CA GLN A 93 13.83 0.40 0.68
C GLN A 93 12.92 1.14 1.68
N SER A 94 13.48 2.05 2.47
CA SER A 94 12.71 2.87 3.41
C SER A 94 11.76 3.81 2.66
N ARG A 95 12.20 4.44 1.56
CA ARG A 95 11.33 5.25 0.69
C ARG A 95 10.21 4.44 0.05
N ALA A 96 10.53 3.26 -0.48
CA ALA A 96 9.53 2.35 -1.05
C ALA A 96 8.50 1.90 0.01
N SER A 97 8.96 1.65 1.24
CA SER A 97 8.09 1.31 2.36
C SER A 97 7.16 2.46 2.73
N VAL A 98 7.67 3.70 2.79
CA VAL A 98 6.85 4.90 3.02
C VAL A 98 5.80 5.05 1.91
N ALA A 99 6.19 4.94 0.64
CA ALA A 99 5.24 5.04 -0.47
C ALA A 99 4.14 3.98 -0.40
N SER A 100 4.49 2.74 -0.04
CA SER A 100 3.52 1.64 0.16
C SER A 100 2.58 1.90 1.33
N LEU A 101 3.10 2.38 2.47
CA LEU A 101 2.31 2.75 3.64
C LEU A 101 1.36 3.92 3.35
N GLU A 102 1.81 4.93 2.61
CA GLU A 102 1.00 6.06 2.17
C GLU A 102 -0.11 5.63 1.20
N ALA A 103 0.18 4.69 0.30
CA ALA A 103 -0.82 4.10 -0.59
C ALA A 103 -1.88 3.33 0.21
N GLY A 104 -1.46 2.51 1.18
CA GLY A 104 -2.37 1.80 2.09
C GLY A 104 -3.22 2.75 2.93
N LEU A 105 -2.62 3.81 3.48
CA LEU A 105 -3.33 4.83 4.23
C LEU A 105 -4.39 5.55 3.40
N ARG A 106 -4.04 5.96 2.18
CA ARG A 106 -4.98 6.59 1.23
C ARG A 106 -6.12 5.64 0.86
N PHE A 107 -5.79 4.37 0.60
CA PHE A 107 -6.76 3.34 0.29
C PHE A 107 -7.77 3.15 1.42
N THR A 108 -7.31 2.97 2.66
CA THR A 108 -8.20 2.85 3.83
C THR A 108 -9.08 4.09 3.98
N LYS A 109 -8.50 5.30 3.93
CA LYS A 109 -9.27 6.56 4.08
C LYS A 109 -10.35 6.69 3.01
N CYS A 110 -10.05 6.29 1.78
CA CYS A 110 -11.01 6.27 0.68
C CYS A 110 -12.19 5.34 1.00
N ILE A 111 -11.93 4.10 1.45
CA ILE A 111 -13.00 3.16 1.83
C ILE A 111 -13.80 3.68 3.03
N SER A 112 -13.13 4.22 4.06
CA SER A 112 -13.83 4.81 5.21
C SER A 112 -14.75 5.97 4.79
N SER A 113 -14.38 6.73 3.76
CA SER A 113 -15.18 7.87 3.27
C SER A 113 -16.52 7.46 2.66
N ILE A 114 -16.65 6.23 2.15
CA ILE A 114 -17.89 5.74 1.52
C ILE A 114 -18.83 5.04 2.51
N MET A 115 -18.46 4.90 3.79
CA MET A 115 -19.31 4.27 4.82
C MET A 115 -20.72 4.88 4.91
N PRO A 116 -20.90 6.22 4.86
CA PRO A 116 -22.25 6.80 4.86
C PRO A 116 -23.10 6.37 3.66
N THR A 117 -22.49 6.25 2.47
CA THR A 117 -23.19 5.79 1.26
C THR A 117 -23.61 4.34 1.39
N LEU A 118 -22.75 3.47 1.92
CA LEU A 118 -23.09 2.06 2.16
C LEU A 118 -24.27 1.92 3.14
N VAL A 119 -24.32 2.77 4.17
CA VAL A 119 -25.47 2.82 5.09
C VAL A 119 -26.75 3.23 4.36
N GLN A 120 -26.69 4.19 3.44
CA GLN A 120 -27.87 4.56 2.64
C GLN A 120 -28.33 3.42 1.73
N MET A 121 -27.39 2.63 1.18
CA MET A 121 -27.71 1.45 0.38
C MET A 121 -28.45 0.37 1.17
N LEU A 122 -28.26 0.28 2.49
CA LEU A 122 -29.02 -0.64 3.35
C LEU A 122 -30.51 -0.31 3.41
N ALA A 123 -30.90 0.92 3.07
CA ALA A 123 -32.29 1.35 2.97
C ALA A 123 -32.80 1.37 1.51
N SER A 124 -32.02 0.84 0.56
CA SER A 124 -32.44 0.77 -0.85
C SER A 124 -33.66 -0.14 -0.98
N PRO A 125 -34.65 0.20 -1.83
CA PRO A 125 -35.76 -0.70 -2.15
C PRO A 125 -35.30 -1.92 -2.99
N SER A 126 -34.08 -1.88 -3.53
CA SER A 126 -33.50 -2.99 -4.28
C SER A 126 -32.78 -3.96 -3.34
N ALA A 127 -33.25 -5.21 -3.28
CA ALA A 127 -32.64 -6.25 -2.47
C ALA A 127 -31.17 -6.50 -2.83
N SER A 128 -30.79 -6.36 -4.11
CA SER A 128 -29.40 -6.54 -4.55
C SER A 128 -28.48 -5.46 -3.99
N ASP A 129 -28.96 -4.23 -3.86
CA ASP A 129 -28.14 -3.13 -3.32
C ASP A 129 -27.86 -3.34 -1.84
N VAL A 130 -28.89 -3.78 -1.10
CA VAL A 130 -28.79 -4.12 0.32
C VAL A 130 -27.82 -5.28 0.50
N GLU A 131 -27.97 -6.37 -0.26
CA GLU A 131 -27.09 -7.55 -0.18
C GLU A 131 -25.63 -7.18 -0.48
N ASN A 132 -25.39 -6.46 -1.58
CA ASN A 132 -24.03 -6.04 -1.95
C ASN A 132 -23.41 -5.10 -0.90
N ALA A 133 -24.20 -4.17 -0.33
CA ALA A 133 -23.73 -3.29 0.73
C ALA A 133 -23.36 -4.06 2.00
N ILE A 134 -24.16 -5.05 2.40
CA ILE A 134 -23.88 -5.92 3.55
C ILE A 134 -22.59 -6.71 3.32
N LEU A 135 -22.45 -7.38 2.17
CA LEU A 135 -21.26 -8.16 1.83
C LEU A 135 -20.00 -7.30 1.86
N PHE A 136 -20.08 -6.09 1.29
CA PHE A 136 -18.95 -5.17 1.29
C PHE A 136 -18.62 -4.64 2.69
N LEU A 137 -19.62 -4.29 3.51
CA LEU A 137 -19.43 -3.87 4.89
C LEU A 137 -18.83 -4.99 5.76
N MET A 138 -19.29 -6.23 5.58
CA MET A 138 -18.72 -7.42 6.23
C MET A 138 -17.24 -7.60 5.88
N ARG A 139 -16.89 -7.39 4.60
CA ARG A 139 -15.48 -7.44 4.18
C ARG A 139 -14.65 -6.30 4.75
N CYS A 140 -15.20 -5.09 4.82
CA CYS A 140 -14.54 -3.94 5.46
C CYS A 140 -14.29 -4.20 6.95
N ARG A 141 -15.26 -4.79 7.65
CA ARG A 141 -15.12 -5.21 9.05
C ARG A 141 -14.00 -6.23 9.24
N GLN A 142 -13.91 -7.23 8.36
CA GLN A 142 -12.84 -8.25 8.40
C GLN A 142 -11.44 -7.61 8.36
N PHE A 143 -11.28 -6.57 7.54
CA PHE A 143 -10.02 -5.81 7.47
C PHE A 143 -9.90 -4.71 8.54
N GLN A 144 -10.86 -4.58 9.44
CA GLN A 144 -10.90 -3.56 10.49
C GLN A 144 -10.86 -2.12 9.93
N ILE A 145 -11.54 -1.89 8.80
CA ILE A 145 -11.74 -0.53 8.27
C ILE A 145 -12.57 0.28 9.25
N GLU A 146 -12.15 1.50 9.48
CA GLU A 146 -12.83 2.46 10.36
C GLU A 146 -14.28 2.70 9.91
N GLY A 147 -15.21 2.73 10.86
CA GLY A 147 -16.63 2.95 10.59
C GLY A 147 -17.40 1.73 10.07
N ALA A 148 -16.75 0.63 9.67
CA ALA A 148 -17.44 -0.57 9.17
C ALA A 148 -18.32 -1.23 10.24
N GLU A 149 -17.80 -1.44 11.46
CA GLU A 149 -18.55 -2.01 12.59
C GLU A 149 -19.76 -1.13 12.98
N ALA A 150 -19.57 0.19 13.00
CA ALA A 150 -20.64 1.13 13.31
C ALA A 150 -21.72 1.14 12.22
N SER A 151 -21.33 0.97 10.95
CA SER A 151 -22.25 0.91 9.81
C SER A 151 -23.06 -0.38 9.81
N LEU A 152 -22.45 -1.53 10.10
CA LEU A 152 -23.15 -2.82 10.24
C LEU A 152 -24.18 -2.81 11.37
N ARG A 153 -23.87 -2.14 12.49
CA ARG A 153 -24.83 -2.02 13.61
C ARG A 153 -26.12 -1.29 13.23
N LYS A 154 -26.13 -0.49 12.16
CA LYS A 154 -27.35 0.18 11.65
C LYS A 154 -28.33 -0.77 10.98
N MET A 155 -27.97 -2.05 10.82
CA MET A 155 -28.89 -3.10 10.36
C MET A 155 -29.82 -3.63 11.47
N LEU A 156 -29.60 -3.25 12.73
CA LEU A 156 -30.44 -3.66 13.88
C LEU A 156 -31.37 -2.51 14.30
N PRO A 157 -32.57 -2.79 14.82
CA PRO A 157 -33.75 -3.21 14.06
C PRO A 157 -34.19 -2.14 13.05
N LEU A 158 -34.13 -2.51 11.77
CA LEU A 158 -34.94 -1.90 10.70
C LEU A 158 -36.35 -2.51 10.72
#